data_AF-A0A7C2K270-F1
#
_entry.id   AF-A0A7C2K270-F1
#
_cell.length_a   1.000
_cell.length_b   1.000
_cell.length_c   1.000
_cell.angle_alpha   90.00
_cell.angle_beta   90.00
_cell.angle_gamma   90.00
#
_symmetry.space_group_name_H-M   'P 1'
#
loop_
_entity.id
_entity.type
_entity.pdbx_description
1 polymer ?
#
loop_
_entity_poly.entity_id
_entity_poly.type
_entity_poly.pdbx_seq_one_letter_code
_entity_poly.pdbx_strand_id
1 'polypeptide(L)'
;MGSRKIGVWLVGAWGGVATTVVTGLLALRRGMSDTTGLVSTKPPFSELDLVGWDDLVIGGHEIRETSYAVEARQLHEQSHVFPEVWLTTLGDEFQAIDQRIQPGTLHGVGPTIEGLAGSKALSHRGESAGQAVTRLARDIEQFRTRNDLATVIVVNVSSTEPPVDDAVKRLSLAEIQQQLDTNAACPLPASTLYALAAFRCRCPYVNFTPSMGTDLPALD
;
A
#
# COMPACT_ATOMS: atom_id res chain seq x y z
N MET A 1 -22.22 -14.77 12.54
CA MET A 1 -20.98 -14.15 13.09
C MET A 1 -20.89 -12.74 12.54
N GLY A 2 -20.51 -11.75 13.35
CA GLY A 2 -20.55 -10.34 12.93
C GLY A 2 -19.57 -10.09 11.78
N SER A 3 -20.04 -9.44 10.72
CA SER A 3 -19.18 -8.95 9.62
C SER A 3 -18.04 -8.14 10.23
N ARG A 4 -16.81 -8.55 9.91
CA ARG A 4 -15.59 -7.91 10.39
C ARG A 4 -14.95 -7.22 9.20
N LYS A 5 -14.97 -5.89 9.18
CA LYS A 5 -14.30 -5.12 8.13
C LYS A 5 -12.79 -5.18 8.28
N ILE A 6 -12.11 -5.41 7.16
CA ILE A 6 -10.66 -5.52 7.07
C ILE A 6 -10.15 -4.41 6.15
N GLY A 7 -9.19 -3.64 6.63
CA GLY A 7 -8.48 -2.66 5.81
C GLY A 7 -7.43 -3.33 4.93
N VAL A 8 -7.31 -2.88 3.69
CA VAL A 8 -6.16 -3.15 2.83
C VAL A 8 -5.50 -1.80 2.53
N TRP A 9 -4.27 -1.63 2.99
CA TRP A 9 -3.50 -0.40 2.82
C TRP A 9 -2.45 -0.60 1.74
N LEU A 10 -2.70 -0.03 0.55
CA LEU A 10 -1.84 -0.18 -0.62
C LEU A 10 -0.74 0.87 -0.61
N VAL A 11 0.52 0.46 -0.55
CA VAL A 11 1.66 1.35 -0.82
C VAL A 11 1.90 1.37 -2.32
N GLY A 12 1.85 2.55 -2.94
CA GLY A 12 1.75 2.70 -4.39
C GLY A 12 0.31 2.61 -4.87
N ALA A 13 -0.61 3.27 -4.16
CA ALA A 13 -2.05 3.09 -4.33
C ALA A 13 -2.57 3.41 -5.74
N TRP A 14 -1.91 4.30 -6.49
CA TRP A 14 -2.32 4.60 -7.87
C TRP A 14 -1.49 3.85 -8.91
N GLY A 15 -0.59 2.96 -8.50
CA GLY A 15 0.16 2.10 -9.42
C GLY A 15 -0.74 1.14 -10.20
N GLY A 16 -0.24 0.61 -11.33
CA GLY A 16 -1.04 -0.28 -12.19
C GLY A 16 -1.58 -1.53 -11.49
N VAL A 17 -0.78 -2.13 -10.59
CA VAL A 17 -1.21 -3.28 -9.79
C VAL A 17 -2.32 -2.88 -8.81
N ALA A 18 -2.12 -1.80 -8.05
CA ALA A 18 -3.12 -1.31 -7.09
C ALA A 18 -4.44 -0.95 -7.78
N THR A 19 -4.38 -0.23 -8.90
CA THR A 19 -5.54 0.11 -9.71
C THR A 19 -6.28 -1.12 -10.23
N THR A 20 -5.55 -2.17 -10.61
CA THR A 20 -6.15 -3.45 -11.03
C THR A 20 -6.82 -4.18 -9.87
N VAL A 21 -6.20 -4.20 -8.69
CA VAL A 21 -6.80 -4.77 -7.47
C VAL A 21 -8.09 -4.04 -7.13
N VAL A 22 -8.08 -2.70 -7.13
CA VAL A 22 -9.25 -1.88 -6.78
C VAL A 22 -10.37 -2.05 -7.80
N THR A 23 -10.06 -1.99 -9.10
CA THR A 23 -11.05 -2.17 -10.17
C THR A 23 -11.67 -3.56 -10.11
N GLY A 24 -10.85 -4.61 -9.94
CA GLY A 24 -11.32 -5.99 -9.83
C GLY A 24 -12.18 -6.23 -8.60
N LEU A 25 -11.79 -5.71 -7.43
CA LEU A 25 -12.60 -5.80 -6.21
C LEU A 25 -13.97 -5.15 -6.38
N LEU A 26 -14.02 -3.96 -6.94
CA LEU A 26 -15.28 -3.26 -7.19
C LEU A 26 -16.16 -3.97 -8.22
N ALA A 27 -15.56 -4.53 -9.27
CA ALA A 27 -16.27 -5.36 -10.23
C ALA A 27 -16.85 -6.63 -9.59
N LEU A 28 -16.11 -7.28 -8.69
CA LEU A 28 -16.60 -8.44 -7.92
C LEU A 28 -17.80 -8.07 -7.04
N ARG A 29 -17.76 -6.94 -6.33
CA ARG A 29 -18.88 -6.45 -5.51
C ARG A 29 -20.15 -6.21 -6.32
N ARG A 30 -20.00 -5.70 -7.55
CA ARG A 30 -21.11 -5.44 -8.45
C ARG A 30 -21.51 -6.67 -9.29
N GLY A 31 -20.87 -7.83 -9.11
CA GLY A 31 -21.13 -9.04 -9.90
C GLY A 31 -20.79 -8.88 -11.39
N MET A 32 -19.90 -7.94 -11.72
CA MET A 32 -19.47 -7.64 -13.10
C MET A 32 -18.32 -8.54 -13.56
N SER A 33 -17.69 -9.27 -12.62
CA SER A 33 -16.61 -10.22 -12.87
C SER A 33 -16.84 -11.50 -12.07
N ASP A 34 -16.32 -12.62 -12.57
CA ASP A 34 -16.25 -13.86 -11.82
C ASP A 34 -14.95 -13.93 -10.99
N THR A 35 -14.68 -15.08 -10.36
CA THR A 35 -13.52 -15.26 -9.48
C THR A 35 -12.31 -15.88 -10.20
N THR A 36 -12.27 -15.84 -11.53
CA THR A 36 -11.15 -16.37 -12.32
C THR A 36 -9.84 -15.72 -11.92
N GLY A 37 -8.81 -16.55 -11.70
CA GLY A 37 -7.47 -16.08 -11.28
C GLY A 37 -7.29 -15.93 -9.76
N LEU A 38 -8.37 -15.93 -8.97
CA LEU A 38 -8.26 -15.89 -7.51
C LEU A 38 -7.91 -17.28 -6.96
N VAL A 39 -6.76 -17.40 -6.30
CA VAL A 39 -6.33 -18.66 -5.66
C VAL A 39 -7.20 -18.98 -4.45
N SER A 40 -7.61 -17.96 -3.70
CA SER A 40 -8.44 -18.10 -2.50
C SER A 40 -9.85 -18.66 -2.76
N THR A 41 -10.33 -18.63 -4.01
CA THR A 41 -11.64 -19.20 -4.40
C THR A 41 -11.54 -20.63 -4.91
N LYS A 42 -10.34 -21.23 -4.88
CA LYS A 42 -10.11 -22.63 -5.25
C LYS A 42 -9.99 -23.53 -4.01
N PRO A 43 -10.35 -24.82 -4.08
CA PRO A 43 -10.06 -25.78 -3.02
C PRO A 43 -8.55 -25.87 -2.72
N PRO A 44 -8.15 -26.03 -1.44
CA PRO A 44 -9.01 -26.13 -0.27
C PRO A 44 -9.45 -24.77 0.31
N PHE A 45 -8.94 -23.65 -0.19
CA PHE A 45 -9.19 -22.32 0.38
C PHE A 45 -10.64 -21.86 0.30
N SER A 46 -11.38 -22.32 -0.70
CA SER A 46 -12.82 -22.05 -0.84
C SER A 46 -13.68 -22.60 0.31
N GLU A 47 -13.13 -23.50 1.13
CA GLU A 47 -13.81 -24.06 2.31
C GLU A 47 -13.57 -23.22 3.58
N LEU A 48 -12.68 -22.22 3.51
CA LEU A 48 -12.40 -21.33 4.63
C LEU A 48 -13.44 -20.21 4.72
N ASP A 49 -13.75 -19.79 5.94
CA ASP A 49 -14.60 -18.62 6.23
C ASP A 49 -13.81 -17.32 6.01
N LEU A 50 -13.52 -17.02 4.75
CA LEU A 50 -12.84 -15.79 4.33
C LEU A 50 -13.82 -14.61 4.28
N VAL A 51 -13.31 -13.42 4.54
CA VAL A 51 -14.12 -12.18 4.48
C VAL A 51 -14.71 -11.96 3.09
N GLY A 52 -15.92 -11.40 3.05
CA GLY A 52 -16.59 -11.07 1.80
C GLY A 52 -15.97 -9.86 1.11
N TRP A 53 -16.30 -9.67 -0.17
CA TRP A 53 -15.79 -8.54 -0.96
C TRP A 53 -16.18 -7.19 -0.35
N ASP A 54 -17.39 -7.08 0.20
CA ASP A 54 -17.92 -5.86 0.83
C ASP A 54 -17.31 -5.56 2.20
N ASP A 55 -16.66 -6.55 2.83
CA ASP A 55 -15.97 -6.39 4.11
C ASP A 55 -14.56 -5.77 3.96
N LEU A 56 -14.01 -5.75 2.74
CA LEU A 56 -12.71 -5.13 2.47
C LEU A 56 -12.83 -3.61 2.36
N VAL A 57 -11.92 -2.85 2.97
CA VAL A 57 -11.88 -1.38 2.82
C VAL A 57 -10.52 -0.98 2.31
N ILE A 58 -10.47 -0.23 1.21
CA ILE A 58 -9.20 0.18 0.58
C ILE A 58 -8.79 1.56 1.06
N GLY A 59 -7.53 1.68 1.46
CA GLY A 59 -6.79 2.93 1.66
C GLY A 59 -5.36 2.77 1.14
N GLY A 60 -4.51 3.77 1.32
CA GLY A 60 -3.13 3.63 0.89
C GLY A 60 -2.31 4.90 0.89
N HIS A 61 -1.07 4.77 0.43
CA HIS A 61 -0.15 5.86 0.21
C HIS A 61 0.29 5.91 -1.25
N GLU A 62 0.48 7.13 -1.75
CA GLU A 62 0.99 7.38 -3.09
C GLU A 62 1.84 8.65 -3.12
N ILE A 63 2.87 8.66 -3.96
CA ILE A 63 3.76 9.81 -4.11
C ILE A 63 3.36 10.70 -5.29
N ARG A 64 2.72 10.12 -6.31
CA ARG A 64 2.19 10.85 -7.47
C ARG A 64 0.90 11.61 -7.09
N GLU A 65 0.43 12.48 -7.97
CA GLU A 65 -0.89 13.11 -7.89
C GLU A 65 -1.75 12.72 -9.10
N THR A 66 -2.67 11.77 -8.90
CA THR A 66 -3.56 11.23 -9.92
C THR A 66 -4.84 10.70 -9.24
N SER A 67 -5.59 9.80 -9.87
CA SER A 67 -6.74 9.10 -9.29
C SER A 67 -6.91 7.71 -9.87
N TYR A 68 -7.64 6.82 -9.19
CA TYR A 68 -7.95 5.50 -9.76
C TYR A 68 -8.67 5.58 -11.10
N ALA A 69 -9.57 6.55 -11.27
CA ALA A 69 -10.29 6.73 -12.53
C ALA A 69 -9.35 7.08 -13.70
N VAL A 70 -8.33 7.91 -13.46
CA VAL A 70 -7.32 8.28 -14.47
C VAL A 70 -6.44 7.07 -14.81
N GLU A 71 -5.91 6.39 -13.79
CA GLU A 71 -4.99 5.26 -14.00
C GLU A 71 -5.71 4.06 -14.63
N ALA A 72 -6.96 3.78 -14.24
CA ALA A 72 -7.75 2.70 -14.82
C ALA A 72 -8.09 2.98 -16.30
N ARG A 73 -8.36 4.25 -16.65
CA ARG A 73 -8.52 4.66 -18.05
C ARG A 73 -7.23 4.48 -18.84
N GLN A 74 -6.09 4.88 -18.28
CA GLN A 74 -4.80 4.69 -18.93
C GLN A 74 -4.52 3.20 -19.20
N LEU A 75 -4.78 2.31 -18.22
CA LEU A 75 -4.62 0.86 -18.40
C LEU A 75 -5.57 0.30 -19.46
N HIS A 76 -6.80 0.80 -19.56
CA HIS A 76 -7.74 0.44 -20.62
C HIS A 76 -7.22 0.88 -22.00
N GLU A 77 -6.80 2.13 -22.14
CA GLU A 77 -6.37 2.70 -23.42
C GLU A 77 -5.06 2.07 -23.93
N GLN A 78 -4.13 1.76 -23.03
CA GLN A 78 -2.80 1.24 -23.41
C GLN A 78 -2.76 -0.28 -23.54
N SER A 79 -3.60 -1.01 -22.81
CA SER A 79 -3.47 -2.46 -22.69
C SER A 79 -4.80 -3.21 -22.59
N HIS A 80 -5.93 -2.51 -22.71
CA HIS A 80 -7.28 -3.09 -22.67
C HIS A 80 -7.53 -3.98 -21.45
N VAL A 81 -6.94 -3.62 -20.30
CA VAL A 81 -7.02 -4.43 -19.07
C VAL A 81 -8.46 -4.58 -18.56
N PHE A 82 -9.29 -3.55 -18.76
CA PHE A 82 -10.70 -3.53 -18.32
C PHE A 82 -11.63 -3.16 -19.48
N PRO A 83 -12.90 -3.61 -19.47
CA PRO A 83 -13.93 -3.04 -20.31
C PRO A 83 -14.20 -1.57 -19.98
N GLU A 84 -14.37 -0.71 -20.98
CA GLU A 84 -14.61 0.73 -20.79
C GLU A 84 -15.85 1.00 -19.91
N VAL A 85 -16.91 0.21 -20.09
CA VAL A 85 -18.16 0.33 -19.32
C VAL A 85 -17.92 0.18 -17.81
N TRP A 86 -16.90 -0.57 -17.38
CA TRP A 86 -16.57 -0.69 -15.97
C TRP A 86 -16.07 0.64 -15.40
N LEU A 87 -15.25 1.37 -16.15
CA LEU A 87 -14.65 2.62 -15.69
C LEU A 87 -15.71 3.70 -15.42
N THR A 88 -16.72 3.79 -16.29
CA THR A 88 -17.86 4.69 -16.08
C THR A 88 -18.74 4.23 -14.91
N THR A 89 -18.95 2.92 -14.79
CA THR A 89 -19.82 2.33 -13.76
C THR A 89 -19.25 2.46 -12.34
N LEU A 90 -17.93 2.43 -12.20
CA LEU A 90 -17.21 2.41 -10.92
C LEU A 90 -16.66 3.78 -10.48
N GLY A 91 -16.98 4.85 -11.22
CA GLY A 91 -16.40 6.18 -11.00
C GLY A 91 -16.60 6.73 -9.59
N ASP A 92 -17.79 6.56 -9.02
CA ASP A 92 -18.11 7.05 -7.67
C ASP A 92 -17.34 6.27 -6.60
N GLU A 93 -17.21 4.95 -6.75
CA GLU A 93 -16.42 4.13 -5.82
C GLU A 93 -14.92 4.44 -5.90
N PHE A 94 -14.38 4.68 -7.11
CA PHE A 94 -13.01 5.16 -7.26
C PHE A 94 -12.79 6.45 -6.49
N GLN A 95 -13.66 7.44 -6.69
CA GLN A 95 -13.58 8.72 -6.00
C GLN A 95 -13.66 8.55 -4.47
N ALA A 96 -14.53 7.67 -3.98
CA ALA A 96 -14.65 7.39 -2.55
C ALA A 96 -13.39 6.73 -1.96
N ILE A 97 -12.68 5.89 -2.73
CA ILE A 97 -11.41 5.30 -2.31
C ILE A 97 -10.27 6.32 -2.39
N ASP A 98 -10.26 7.18 -3.42
CA ASP A 98 -9.26 8.25 -3.59
C ASP A 98 -9.21 9.19 -2.37
N GLN A 99 -10.35 9.44 -1.72
CA GLN A 99 -10.41 10.22 -0.48
C GLN A 99 -9.66 9.60 0.71
N ARG A 100 -9.31 8.32 0.63
CA ARG A 100 -8.55 7.58 1.66
C ARG A 100 -7.06 7.46 1.34
N ILE A 101 -6.61 7.98 0.18
CA ILE A 101 -5.19 7.95 -0.21
C ILE A 101 -4.45 9.12 0.44
N GLN A 102 -3.35 8.80 1.09
CA GLN A 102 -2.49 9.75 1.81
C GLN A 102 -1.17 9.96 1.08
N PRO A 103 -0.47 11.09 1.29
CA PRO A 103 0.84 11.34 0.69
C PRO A 103 1.90 10.35 1.21
N GLY A 104 2.62 9.69 0.30
CA GLY A 104 3.67 8.73 0.65
C GLY A 104 4.94 9.36 1.26
N THR A 105 5.97 8.54 1.44
CA THR A 105 7.31 9.00 1.82
C THR A 105 8.24 9.04 0.60
N LEU A 106 9.18 9.98 0.61
CA LEU A 106 10.27 10.09 -0.36
C LEU A 106 11.63 9.67 0.24
N HIS A 107 11.65 9.18 1.48
CA HIS A 107 12.87 8.75 2.14
C HIS A 107 13.43 7.48 1.47
N GLY A 108 14.68 7.53 1.01
CA GLY A 108 15.38 6.34 0.52
C GLY A 108 14.82 5.73 -0.76
N VAL A 109 14.02 6.47 -1.55
CA VAL A 109 13.42 5.97 -2.81
C VAL A 109 14.33 6.15 -4.05
N GLY A 110 15.37 6.96 -3.94
CA GLY A 110 16.27 7.29 -5.05
C GLY A 110 15.71 8.32 -6.03
N PRO A 111 16.56 8.91 -6.89
CA PRO A 111 16.21 10.09 -7.68
C PRO A 111 15.13 9.84 -8.74
N THR A 112 15.07 8.63 -9.30
CA THR A 112 14.06 8.27 -10.31
C THR A 112 12.65 8.26 -9.72
N ILE A 113 12.47 7.64 -8.55
CA ILE A 113 11.17 7.58 -7.89
C ILE A 113 10.80 8.96 -7.34
N GLU A 114 11.77 9.69 -6.77
CA GLU A 114 11.55 11.06 -6.29
C GLU A 114 11.10 12.01 -7.41
N GLY A 115 11.58 11.83 -8.64
CA GLY A 115 11.17 12.61 -9.82
C GLY A 115 9.70 12.43 -10.22
N LEU A 116 9.01 11.41 -9.72
CA LEU A 116 7.57 11.18 -9.96
C LEU A 116 6.68 11.88 -8.92
N ALA A 117 7.26 12.45 -7.86
CA ALA A 117 6.51 12.95 -6.73
C ALA A 117 5.68 14.20 -7.07
N GLY A 118 4.40 14.17 -6.68
CA GLY A 118 3.51 15.32 -6.70
C GLY A 118 3.70 16.24 -5.50
N SER A 119 3.03 17.37 -5.52
CA SER A 119 3.22 18.46 -4.54
C SER A 119 2.99 18.04 -3.09
N LYS A 120 1.99 17.19 -2.84
CA LYS A 120 1.67 16.67 -1.50
C LYS A 120 2.79 15.81 -0.93
N ALA A 121 3.35 14.88 -1.70
CA ALA A 121 4.47 14.06 -1.23
C ALA A 121 5.74 14.89 -1.05
N LEU A 122 5.98 15.86 -1.94
CA LEU A 122 7.10 16.80 -1.85
C LEU A 122 7.04 17.67 -0.58
N SER A 123 5.85 17.93 -0.02
CA SER A 123 5.72 18.65 1.26
C SER A 123 6.35 17.91 2.45
N HIS A 124 6.60 16.61 2.30
CA HIS A 124 7.28 15.75 3.28
C HIS A 124 8.76 15.52 2.94
N ARG A 125 9.29 16.18 1.92
CA ARG A 125 10.72 16.10 1.58
C ARG A 125 11.55 16.61 2.76
N GLY A 126 12.55 15.81 3.16
CA GLY A 126 13.44 16.14 4.28
C GLY A 126 12.96 15.63 5.65
N GLU A 127 11.83 14.92 5.72
CA GLU A 127 11.51 14.11 6.90
C GLU A 127 12.64 13.10 7.18
N SER A 128 13.03 12.96 8.44
CA SER A 128 13.88 11.84 8.86
C SER A 128 13.13 10.52 8.69
N ALA A 129 13.85 9.40 8.69
CA ALA A 129 13.22 8.07 8.69
C ALA A 129 12.25 7.89 9.89
N GLY A 130 12.63 8.37 11.08
CA GLY A 130 11.79 8.30 12.28
C GLY A 130 10.50 9.11 12.17
N GLN A 131 10.57 10.31 11.60
CA GLN A 131 9.42 11.17 11.32
C GLN A 131 8.50 10.53 10.28
N ALA A 132 9.06 10.01 9.19
CA ALA A 132 8.31 9.31 8.16
C ALA A 132 7.58 8.09 8.75
N VAL A 133 8.26 7.18 9.45
CA VAL A 133 7.63 6.00 10.09
C VAL A 133 6.50 6.42 11.03
N THR A 134 6.69 7.47 11.83
CA THR A 134 5.67 7.97 12.75
C THR A 134 4.43 8.49 12.01
N ARG A 135 4.62 9.25 10.93
CA ARG A 135 3.53 9.76 10.09
C ARG A 135 2.80 8.62 9.38
N LEU A 136 3.51 7.70 8.76
CA LEU A 136 2.94 6.57 8.04
C LEU A 136 2.10 5.68 8.98
N ALA A 137 2.61 5.38 10.18
CA ALA A 137 1.88 4.62 11.20
C ALA A 137 0.61 5.36 11.65
N ARG A 138 0.69 6.67 11.86
CA ARG A 138 -0.48 7.50 12.19
C ARG A 138 -1.54 7.45 11.09
N ASP A 139 -1.16 7.50 9.82
CA ASP A 139 -2.10 7.47 8.71
C ASP A 139 -2.84 6.11 8.64
N ILE A 140 -2.12 5.00 8.83
CA ILE A 140 -2.68 3.64 8.93
C ILE A 140 -3.66 3.53 10.10
N GLU A 141 -3.28 4.04 11.28
CA GLU A 141 -4.10 3.97 12.48
C GLU A 141 -5.37 4.85 12.38
N GLN A 142 -5.23 6.04 11.79
CA GLN A 142 -6.38 6.90 11.50
C GLN A 142 -7.34 6.24 10.51
N PHE A 143 -6.81 5.57 9.48
CA PHE A 143 -7.63 4.80 8.55
C PHE A 143 -8.37 3.66 9.24
N ARG A 144 -7.67 2.88 10.10
CA ARG A 144 -8.26 1.81 10.91
C ARG A 144 -9.43 2.33 11.74
N THR A 145 -9.19 3.41 12.49
CA THR A 145 -10.17 3.99 13.42
C THR A 145 -11.36 4.61 12.69
N ARG A 146 -11.12 5.40 11.64
CA ARG A 146 -12.19 6.11 10.90
C ARG A 146 -13.17 5.15 10.20
N ASN A 147 -12.72 3.95 9.86
CA ASN A 147 -13.52 2.98 9.12
C ASN A 147 -13.98 1.79 10.00
N ASP A 148 -13.77 1.84 11.32
CA ASP A 148 -14.12 0.77 12.28
C ASP A 148 -13.59 -0.60 11.85
N LEU A 149 -12.30 -0.65 11.52
CA LEU A 149 -11.65 -1.84 10.97
C LEU A 149 -11.03 -2.67 12.09
N ALA A 150 -11.26 -3.99 12.07
CA ALA A 150 -10.67 -4.87 13.07
C ALA A 150 -9.15 -5.04 12.90
N THR A 151 -8.66 -4.92 11.67
CA THR A 151 -7.23 -4.87 11.37
C THR A 151 -7.02 -4.21 10.00
N VAL A 152 -5.77 -3.86 9.71
CA VAL A 152 -5.32 -3.38 8.40
C VAL A 152 -4.18 -4.27 7.93
N ILE A 153 -4.27 -4.76 6.70
CA ILE A 153 -3.18 -5.47 6.02
C ILE A 153 -2.48 -4.45 5.12
N VAL A 154 -1.22 -4.18 5.40
CA VAL A 154 -0.39 -3.28 4.58
C VAL A 154 0.24 -4.10 3.46
N VAL A 155 0.02 -3.69 2.20
CA VAL A 155 0.53 -4.41 1.04
C VAL A 155 1.37 -3.45 0.20
N ASN A 156 2.64 -3.78 0.04
CA ASN A 156 3.55 -3.02 -0.80
C ASN A 156 3.45 -3.48 -2.26
N VAL A 157 2.93 -2.62 -3.12
CA VAL A 157 2.84 -2.80 -4.58
C VAL A 157 3.45 -1.60 -5.31
N SER A 158 4.34 -0.86 -4.65
CA SER A 158 4.97 0.34 -5.19
C SER A 158 6.09 0.03 -6.19
N SER A 159 6.66 1.08 -6.77
CA SER A 159 7.83 0.97 -7.64
C SER A 159 8.98 0.22 -6.95
N THR A 160 9.72 -0.57 -7.72
CA THR A 160 10.88 -1.31 -7.20
C THR A 160 11.98 -0.35 -6.80
N GLU A 161 12.48 -0.52 -5.57
CA GLU A 161 13.60 0.25 -5.03
C GLU A 161 14.94 -0.27 -5.55
N PRO A 162 15.99 0.57 -5.58
CA PRO A 162 17.33 0.08 -5.84
C PRO A 162 17.77 -0.92 -4.75
N PRO A 163 18.69 -1.85 -5.07
CA PRO A 163 19.32 -2.69 -4.06
C PRO A 163 20.00 -1.83 -2.98
N VAL A 164 19.94 -2.31 -1.75
CA VAL A 164 20.64 -1.71 -0.62
C VAL A 164 22.06 -2.27 -0.49
N ASP A 165 22.94 -1.53 0.18
CA ASP A 165 24.23 -2.07 0.59
C ASP A 165 24.08 -3.16 1.66
N ASP A 166 24.95 -4.18 1.63
CA ASP A 166 24.97 -5.25 2.64
C ASP A 166 25.17 -4.74 4.07
N ALA A 167 25.74 -3.55 4.24
CA ALA A 167 25.88 -2.90 5.54
C ALA A 167 24.52 -2.61 6.18
N VAL A 168 23.50 -2.29 5.37
CA VAL A 168 22.13 -2.08 5.86
C VAL A 168 21.56 -3.37 6.42
N LYS A 169 21.80 -4.51 5.75
CA LYS A 169 21.35 -5.84 6.19
C LYS A 169 22.00 -6.33 7.50
N ARG A 170 23.09 -5.68 7.94
CA ARG A 170 23.78 -6.00 9.19
C ARG A 170 23.33 -5.15 10.37
N LEU A 171 22.47 -4.15 10.16
CA LEU A 171 21.95 -3.33 11.25
C LEU A 171 21.14 -4.18 12.22
N SER A 172 21.44 -4.06 13.50
CA SER A 172 20.65 -4.63 14.58
C SER A 172 19.37 -3.82 14.83
N LEU A 173 18.37 -4.45 15.44
CA LEU A 173 17.12 -3.76 15.81
C LEU A 173 17.39 -2.55 16.74
N ALA A 174 18.37 -2.66 17.64
CA ALA A 174 18.75 -1.57 18.53
C ALA A 174 19.35 -0.37 17.78
N GLU A 175 20.21 -0.61 16.79
CA GLU A 175 20.77 0.46 15.95
C GLU A 175 19.68 1.13 15.10
N ILE A 176 18.76 0.35 14.53
CA ILE A 176 17.62 0.87 13.77
C ILE A 176 16.77 1.75 14.67
N GLN A 177 16.39 1.24 15.84
CA GLN A 177 15.56 1.98 16.80
C GLN A 177 16.23 3.28 17.22
N GLN A 178 17.53 3.23 17.54
CA GLN A 178 18.31 4.42 17.86
C GLN A 178 18.29 5.45 16.73
N GLN A 179 18.52 5.03 15.48
CA GLN A 179 18.51 5.93 14.31
C GLN A 179 17.13 6.60 14.12
N LEU A 180 16.04 5.85 14.31
CA LEU A 180 14.68 6.38 14.23
C LEU A 180 14.37 7.37 15.36
N ASP A 181 14.82 7.09 16.59
CA ASP A 181 14.51 7.92 17.75
C ASP A 181 15.32 9.22 17.79
N THR A 182 16.59 9.16 17.36
CA THR A 182 17.46 10.34 17.34
C THR A 182 17.39 11.13 16.04
N ASN A 183 16.54 10.73 15.09
CA ASN A 183 16.48 11.28 13.73
C ASN A 183 17.86 11.32 13.04
N ALA A 184 18.70 10.32 13.33
CA ALA A 184 20.01 10.22 12.68
C ALA A 184 19.84 9.81 11.21
N ALA A 185 20.92 9.97 10.44
CA ALA A 185 20.96 9.44 9.07
C ALA A 185 20.66 7.93 9.10
N CYS A 186 19.65 7.52 8.33
CA CYS A 186 19.12 6.17 8.33
C CYS A 186 19.10 5.64 6.89
N PRO A 187 19.84 4.56 6.58
CA PRO A 187 19.97 4.04 5.23
C PRO A 187 18.79 3.15 4.82
N LEU A 188 17.79 2.97 5.69
CA LEU A 188 16.63 2.12 5.39
C LEU A 188 15.80 2.74 4.26
N PRO A 189 15.39 1.93 3.25
CA PRO A 189 14.58 2.41 2.15
C PRO A 189 13.10 2.53 2.56
N ALA A 190 12.28 3.18 1.71
CA ALA A 190 10.88 3.45 2.02
C ALA A 190 10.08 2.18 2.33
N SER A 191 10.31 1.08 1.60
CA SER A 191 9.64 -0.21 1.80
C SER A 191 9.80 -0.73 3.24
N THR A 192 11.00 -0.59 3.81
CA THR A 192 11.26 -0.96 5.21
C THR A 192 10.63 0.02 6.19
N LEU A 193 10.57 1.32 5.87
CA LEU A 193 9.84 2.28 6.70
C LEU A 193 8.34 1.95 6.76
N TYR A 194 7.73 1.51 5.65
CA TYR A 194 6.35 1.03 5.62
C TYR A 194 6.16 -0.24 6.46
N ALA A 195 7.09 -1.18 6.42
CA ALA A 195 7.05 -2.37 7.27
C ALA A 195 7.11 -2.00 8.76
N LEU A 196 8.04 -1.13 9.15
CA LEU A 196 8.17 -0.62 10.52
C LEU A 196 6.90 0.14 10.97
N ALA A 197 6.30 0.93 10.09
CA ALA A 197 5.04 1.60 10.38
C ALA A 197 3.89 0.61 10.60
N ALA A 198 3.79 -0.44 9.77
CA ALA A 198 2.82 -1.51 9.94
C ALA A 198 3.00 -2.23 11.29
N PHE A 199 4.25 -2.56 11.66
CA PHE A 199 4.57 -3.21 12.93
C PHE A 199 4.21 -2.35 14.14
N ARG A 200 4.48 -1.03 14.09
CA ARG A 200 4.04 -0.08 15.14
C ARG A 200 2.52 -0.10 15.33
N CYS A 201 1.76 -0.29 14.26
CA CYS A 201 0.30 -0.42 14.30
C CYS A 201 -0.20 -1.85 14.57
N ARG A 202 0.70 -2.83 14.77
CA ARG A 202 0.39 -4.27 14.85
C ARG A 202 -0.42 -4.77 13.65
N CYS A 203 -0.11 -4.23 12.48
CA CYS A 203 -0.75 -4.55 11.22
C CYS A 203 0.12 -5.55 10.44
N PRO A 204 -0.45 -6.63 9.88
CA PRO A 204 0.28 -7.49 8.95
C PRO A 204 0.85 -6.69 7.77
N TYR A 205 2.02 -7.09 7.30
CA TYR A 205 2.69 -6.50 6.14
C TYR A 205 2.98 -7.57 5.09
N VAL A 206 2.69 -7.26 3.82
CA VAL A 206 2.95 -8.12 2.67
C VAL A 206 3.78 -7.33 1.67
N ASN A 207 4.92 -7.88 1.26
CA ASN A 207 5.76 -7.29 0.23
C ASN A 207 5.52 -7.99 -1.11
N PHE A 208 4.95 -7.28 -2.09
CA PHE A 208 4.73 -7.80 -3.44
C PHE A 208 5.84 -7.35 -4.41
N THR A 209 6.84 -6.62 -3.94
CA THR A 209 7.96 -6.13 -4.73
C THR A 209 9.26 -6.83 -4.32
N PRO A 210 10.31 -6.81 -5.16
CA PRO A 210 11.64 -7.27 -4.75
C PRO A 210 12.42 -6.21 -3.94
N SER A 211 11.77 -5.09 -3.58
CA SER A 211 12.34 -4.12 -2.64
C SER A 211 12.57 -4.78 -1.27
N MET A 212 13.44 -4.19 -0.44
CA MET A 212 13.81 -4.79 0.86
C MET A 212 12.58 -5.17 1.71
N GLY A 213 11.66 -4.24 1.96
CA GLY A 213 10.51 -4.50 2.83
C GLY A 213 10.97 -5.01 4.20
N THR A 214 10.63 -6.26 4.52
CA THR A 214 11.03 -6.98 5.74
C THR A 214 12.24 -7.89 5.57
N ASP A 215 12.91 -7.93 4.40
CA ASP A 215 14.14 -8.70 4.17
C ASP A 215 15.35 -8.07 4.89
N LEU A 216 15.27 -8.08 6.23
CA LEU A 216 16.24 -7.55 7.16
C LEU A 216 16.28 -8.49 8.36
N PRO A 217 17.41 -9.15 8.67
CA PRO A 217 17.51 -10.12 9.77
C PRO A 217 17.07 -9.57 11.14
N ALA A 218 17.12 -8.25 11.33
CA ALA A 218 16.65 -7.60 12.56
C ALA A 218 15.12 -7.49 12.70
N LEU A 219 14.35 -7.86 11.68
CA LEU A 219 12.88 -7.80 11.65
C LEU A 219 12.20 -9.18 11.62
N ASP A 220 12.99 -10.27 11.68
CA ASP A 220 12.50 -11.65 11.78
C ASP A 220 11.97 -12.00 13.19
#